data_AF-A0A420B7L1-F1
#
_entry.id   AF-A0A420B7L1-F1
#
_cell.length_a   1.000
_cell.length_b   1.000
_cell.length_c   1.000
_cell.angle_alpha   90.00
_cell.angle_beta   90.00
_cell.angle_gamma   90.00
#
_symmetry.space_group_name_H-M   'P 1'
#
loop_
_entity.id
_entity.type
_entity.pdbx_description
1 polymer ?
#
loop_
_entity_poly.entity_id
_entity_poly.type
_entity_poly.pdbx_seq_one_letter_code
_entity_poly.pdbx_strand_id
1 'polypeptide(L)'
;MKPSRIIDTLVLWIILAIPFLGNGQQLTQIPKGYWVACGDDKVLIINPAIGSDSSAIVWKWQFGESANQIPKEYSNYFKSIDECKPVFSNKKILITSSTGATCLLNIADKKIEFYAKTPMAHSADILPGKLVAVANSTHPKGNSLELYQLDQPEKPIYKDTLYSGHGVIWNNRLQQLFVLGYDDLRTYKLTDAKKSLTLVNTIKIPGQGGHDLSRIDDNRLLVSFTDGVVIFSIKERKFDPFSPLADAHHIKSINWNAKINRLIYTKAEESWWTNNIYATNPNQKVYIPTLKLYKVRVCD
;
A
#
# COMPACT_ATOMS: atom_id res chain seq x y z
N MET A 1 84.23 28.96 0.77
CA MET A 1 83.05 28.11 1.09
C MET A 1 82.18 28.01 -0.17
N LYS A 2 81.82 26.79 -0.57
CA LYS A 2 81.08 26.48 -1.81
C LYS A 2 79.61 26.97 -1.75
N PRO A 3 78.98 27.27 -2.90
CA PRO A 3 77.57 27.67 -2.97
C PRO A 3 76.66 26.43 -3.01
N SER A 4 75.55 26.42 -2.26
CA SER A 4 74.51 25.40 -2.39
C SER A 4 73.37 25.91 -3.25
N ARG A 5 73.10 25.16 -4.32
CA ARG A 5 72.11 25.43 -5.36
C ARG A 5 70.67 25.30 -4.84
N ILE A 6 69.86 26.21 -5.35
CA ILE A 6 68.40 26.22 -5.37
C ILE A 6 67.90 25.00 -6.16
N ILE A 7 66.89 24.30 -5.63
CA ILE A 7 66.09 23.35 -6.39
C ILE A 7 64.63 23.79 -6.22
N ASP A 8 64.13 24.47 -7.26
CA ASP A 8 62.72 24.80 -7.41
C ASP A 8 61.92 23.51 -7.62
N THR A 9 60.99 23.22 -6.72
CA THR A 9 60.01 22.15 -6.91
C THR A 9 58.63 22.77 -6.94
N LEU A 10 58.17 23.15 -8.13
CA LEU A 10 56.82 23.63 -8.37
C LEU A 10 55.86 22.43 -8.32
N VAL A 11 55.19 22.22 -7.18
CA VAL A 11 54.12 21.22 -7.06
C VAL A 11 52.85 21.82 -7.66
N LEU A 12 52.56 21.44 -8.90
CA LEU A 12 51.30 21.77 -9.58
C LEU A 12 50.19 20.88 -9.01
N TRP A 13 49.34 21.43 -8.15
CA TRP A 13 48.12 20.74 -7.71
C TRP A 13 47.10 20.76 -8.85
N ILE A 14 47.03 19.67 -9.62
CA ILE A 14 45.92 19.42 -10.53
C ILE A 14 44.73 19.03 -9.65
N ILE A 15 43.85 19.99 -9.38
CA ILE A 15 42.52 19.70 -8.85
C ILE A 15 41.76 19.01 -9.98
N LEU A 16 41.70 17.68 -9.95
CA LEU A 16 40.71 16.93 -10.71
C LEU A 16 39.33 17.32 -10.16
N ALA A 17 38.68 18.25 -10.86
CA ALA A 17 37.25 18.46 -10.71
C ALA A 17 36.56 17.17 -11.16
N ILE A 18 36.29 16.28 -10.21
CA ILE A 18 35.38 15.15 -10.44
C ILE A 18 34.01 15.80 -10.69
N PRO A 19 33.43 15.66 -11.89
CA PRO A 19 32.07 16.09 -12.08
C PRO A 19 31.21 15.21 -11.18
N PHE A 20 30.63 15.80 -10.14
CA PHE A 20 29.48 15.23 -9.48
C PHE A 20 28.34 15.23 -10.50
N LEU A 21 28.35 14.23 -11.38
CA LEU A 21 27.15 13.76 -12.05
C LEU A 21 26.27 13.24 -10.92
N GLY A 22 25.33 14.07 -10.49
CA GLY A 22 24.26 13.67 -9.59
C GLY A 22 23.43 12.59 -10.26
N ASN A 23 23.89 11.35 -10.19
CA ASN A 23 23.03 10.20 -10.37
C ASN A 23 22.04 10.25 -9.20
N GLY A 24 20.85 10.80 -9.44
CA GLY A 24 19.74 10.67 -8.53
C GLY A 24 19.63 9.20 -8.14
N GLN A 25 19.89 8.90 -6.86
CA GLN A 25 20.02 7.53 -6.40
C GLN A 25 18.71 6.80 -6.70
N GLN A 26 18.77 5.79 -7.58
CA GLN A 26 17.60 5.02 -7.97
C GLN A 26 17.02 4.34 -6.72
N LEU A 27 15.77 4.63 -6.40
CA LEU A 27 15.11 4.07 -5.23
C LEU A 27 14.91 2.57 -5.43
N THR A 28 15.57 1.74 -4.62
CA THR A 28 15.46 0.27 -4.70
C THR A 28 14.61 -0.34 -3.58
N GLN A 29 14.37 0.44 -2.52
CA GLN A 29 13.58 0.08 -1.36
C GLN A 29 13.00 1.35 -0.74
N ILE A 30 11.74 1.33 -0.32
CA ILE A 30 11.11 2.46 0.36
C ILE A 30 11.66 2.54 1.79
N PRO A 31 12.23 3.70 2.20
CA PRO A 31 12.68 3.89 3.57
C PRO A 31 11.52 3.84 4.56
N LYS A 32 11.83 3.44 5.79
CA LYS A 32 10.85 3.44 6.88
C LYS A 32 10.36 4.86 7.16
N GLY A 33 9.08 4.98 7.52
CA GLY A 33 8.40 6.25 7.77
C GLY A 33 7.93 6.98 6.52
N TYR A 34 8.28 6.52 5.31
CA TYR A 34 7.77 7.08 4.06
C TYR A 34 6.36 6.58 3.81
N TRP A 35 5.59 7.36 3.05
CA TRP A 35 4.22 7.05 2.71
C TRP A 35 4.14 6.60 1.25
N VAL A 36 3.27 5.63 0.99
CA VAL A 36 2.92 5.22 -0.37
C VAL A 36 1.45 5.57 -0.60
N ALA A 37 1.19 6.45 -1.54
CA ALA A 37 -0.14 6.96 -1.85
C ALA A 37 -0.55 6.55 -3.27
N CYS A 38 -1.83 6.25 -3.46
CA CYS A 38 -2.36 5.91 -4.77
C CYS A 38 -3.76 6.47 -5.01
N GLY A 39 -4.08 6.55 -6.30
CA GLY A 39 -5.29 7.09 -6.86
C GLY A 39 -5.14 7.22 -8.37
N ASP A 40 -6.23 7.47 -9.09
CA ASP A 40 -6.22 7.52 -10.57
C ASP A 40 -5.40 6.35 -11.16
N ASP A 41 -4.38 6.63 -11.96
CA ASP A 41 -3.46 5.67 -12.57
C ASP A 41 -2.04 5.75 -11.98
N LYS A 42 -1.88 6.30 -10.77
CA LYS A 42 -0.58 6.63 -10.16
C LYS A 42 -0.37 6.00 -8.79
N VAL A 43 0.90 5.72 -8.51
CA VAL A 43 1.45 5.43 -7.19
C VAL A 43 2.59 6.41 -6.91
N LEU A 44 2.58 7.02 -5.73
CA LEU A 44 3.56 8.00 -5.27
C LEU A 44 4.24 7.50 -4.01
N ILE A 45 5.55 7.70 -3.90
CA ILE A 45 6.28 7.54 -2.64
C ILE A 45 6.63 8.94 -2.14
N ILE A 46 6.24 9.20 -0.90
CA ILE A 46 6.29 10.52 -0.27
C ILE A 46 7.23 10.42 0.93
N ASN A 47 8.19 11.35 0.99
CA ASN A 47 8.96 11.61 2.19
C ASN A 47 8.30 12.77 2.95
N PRO A 48 7.48 12.49 3.99
CA PRO A 48 6.76 13.54 4.71
C PRO A 48 7.69 14.46 5.52
N ALA A 49 8.98 14.13 5.67
CA ALA A 49 9.92 14.95 6.43
C ALA A 49 10.45 16.16 5.63
N ILE A 50 10.34 16.17 4.30
CA ILE A 50 10.93 17.22 3.44
C ILE A 50 9.91 18.21 2.88
N GLY A 51 8.61 17.95 3.05
CA GLY A 51 7.57 18.83 2.54
C GLY A 51 6.17 18.40 2.96
N SER A 52 5.20 19.30 2.72
CA SER A 52 3.78 19.10 2.99
C SER A 52 2.91 19.26 1.74
N ASP A 53 3.52 19.11 0.57
CA ASP A 53 2.86 19.19 -0.73
C ASP A 53 3.53 18.26 -1.75
N SER A 54 3.27 18.46 -3.04
CA SER A 54 3.89 17.69 -4.13
C SER A 54 5.43 17.66 -4.11
N SER A 55 6.11 18.63 -3.46
CA SER A 55 7.58 18.61 -3.28
C SER A 55 8.07 17.45 -2.41
N ALA A 56 7.19 16.84 -1.60
CA ALA A 56 7.50 15.68 -0.79
C ALA A 56 7.53 14.36 -1.59
N ILE A 57 7.11 14.38 -2.87
CA ILE A 57 7.11 13.21 -3.75
C ILE A 57 8.54 12.94 -4.21
N VAL A 58 9.11 11.83 -3.77
CA VAL A 58 10.49 11.42 -4.10
C VAL A 58 10.55 10.35 -5.18
N TRP A 59 9.43 9.69 -5.47
CA TRP A 59 9.31 8.71 -6.54
C TRP A 59 7.86 8.61 -7.00
N LYS A 60 7.66 8.35 -8.29
CA LYS A 60 6.35 8.20 -8.92
C LYS A 60 6.39 7.01 -9.86
N TRP A 61 5.28 6.30 -9.93
CA TRP A 61 4.93 5.40 -11.04
C TRP A 61 3.54 5.74 -11.56
N GLN A 62 3.40 5.72 -12.87
CA GLN A 62 2.13 5.76 -13.58
C GLN A 62 2.03 4.54 -14.48
N PHE A 63 0.86 3.90 -14.55
CA PHE A 63 0.72 2.62 -15.25
C PHE A 63 1.27 2.64 -16.69
N GLY A 64 1.09 3.74 -17.41
CA GLY A 64 1.57 3.91 -18.78
C GLY A 64 3.08 3.67 -18.98
N GLU A 65 3.89 3.84 -17.93
CA GLU A 65 5.34 3.59 -17.96
C GLU A 65 5.69 2.09 -18.10
N SER A 66 4.78 1.21 -17.67
CA SER A 66 4.97 -0.24 -17.66
C SER A 66 3.93 -0.98 -18.52
N ALA A 67 3.09 -0.25 -19.27
CA ALA A 67 1.97 -0.82 -20.00
C ALA A 67 2.39 -1.82 -21.11
N ASN A 68 3.61 -1.70 -21.62
CA ASN A 68 4.19 -2.62 -22.62
C ASN A 68 4.72 -3.94 -22.01
N GLN A 69 4.76 -4.07 -20.68
CA GLN A 69 5.29 -5.25 -20.00
C GLN A 69 4.24 -6.37 -19.85
N ILE A 70 2.96 -6.05 -20.00
CA ILE A 70 1.82 -6.96 -19.81
C ILE A 70 0.82 -6.81 -20.98
N PRO A 71 -0.16 -7.71 -21.15
CA PRO A 71 -1.10 -7.64 -22.27
C PRO A 71 -1.83 -6.29 -22.37
N LYS A 72 -1.99 -5.80 -23.62
CA LYS A 72 -2.45 -4.44 -23.91
C LYS A 72 -3.79 -4.08 -23.27
N GLU A 73 -4.68 -5.06 -23.06
CA GLU A 73 -5.99 -4.84 -22.45
C GLU A 73 -5.93 -4.29 -21.02
N TYR A 74 -4.81 -4.52 -20.30
CA TYR A 74 -4.64 -4.05 -18.93
C TYR A 74 -4.58 -2.52 -18.81
N SER A 75 -4.32 -1.81 -19.91
CA SER A 75 -4.46 -0.34 -19.97
C SER A 75 -5.85 0.15 -19.57
N ASN A 76 -6.89 -0.69 -19.69
CA ASN A 76 -8.23 -0.35 -19.22
C ASN A 76 -8.46 -0.66 -17.73
N TYR A 77 -7.60 -1.46 -17.11
CA TYR A 77 -7.79 -1.99 -15.77
C TYR A 77 -6.94 -1.32 -14.68
N PHE A 78 -6.13 -0.31 -15.03
CA PHE A 78 -5.35 0.50 -14.08
C PHE A 78 -5.68 2.00 -14.17
N LYS A 79 -6.97 2.34 -14.29
CA LYS A 79 -7.44 3.73 -14.37
C LYS A 79 -7.89 4.30 -13.02
N SER A 80 -8.18 3.42 -12.06
CA SER A 80 -8.59 3.78 -10.70
C SER A 80 -7.87 2.85 -9.71
N ILE A 81 -6.65 3.22 -9.30
CA ILE A 81 -5.84 2.48 -8.34
C ILE A 81 -6.36 2.77 -6.93
N ASP A 82 -6.70 1.71 -6.21
CA ASP A 82 -7.33 1.77 -4.90
C ASP A 82 -6.39 1.46 -3.74
N GLU A 83 -5.39 0.61 -3.93
CA GLU A 83 -4.43 0.28 -2.87
C GLU A 83 -3.02 0.11 -3.42
N CYS A 84 -2.01 0.47 -2.62
CA CYS A 84 -0.60 0.37 -2.95
C CYS A 84 0.22 -0.06 -1.72
N LYS A 85 0.15 -1.35 -1.35
CA LYS A 85 0.84 -1.87 -0.15
C LYS A 85 2.32 -2.11 -0.41
N PRO A 86 3.23 -1.52 0.38
CA PRO A 86 4.63 -1.92 0.42
C PRO A 86 4.74 -3.38 0.88
N VAL A 87 5.46 -4.20 0.12
CA VAL A 87 5.63 -5.63 0.36
C VAL A 87 7.06 -6.06 0.06
N PHE A 88 7.43 -7.29 0.43
CA PHE A 88 8.77 -7.84 0.24
C PHE A 88 9.87 -6.95 0.84
N SER A 89 9.73 -6.59 2.12
CA SER A 89 10.64 -5.66 2.82
C SER A 89 10.75 -4.30 2.12
N ASN A 90 9.61 -3.74 1.71
CA ASN A 90 9.49 -2.43 1.07
C ASN A 90 10.21 -2.30 -0.28
N LYS A 91 10.52 -3.41 -0.96
CA LYS A 91 11.17 -3.41 -2.29
C LYS A 91 10.18 -3.47 -3.45
N LYS A 92 8.92 -3.81 -3.15
CA LYS A 92 7.85 -3.96 -4.12
C LYS A 92 6.57 -3.34 -3.59
N ILE A 93 5.64 -3.04 -4.48
CA ILE A 93 4.32 -2.50 -4.15
C ILE A 93 3.28 -3.44 -4.74
N LEU A 94 2.38 -3.95 -3.90
CA LEU A 94 1.20 -4.69 -4.31
C LEU A 94 0.06 -3.71 -4.55
N ILE A 95 -0.43 -3.66 -5.79
CA ILE A 95 -1.34 -2.63 -6.27
C ILE A 95 -2.66 -3.27 -6.67
N THR A 96 -3.78 -2.70 -6.23
CA THR A 96 -5.13 -3.07 -6.71
C THR A 96 -5.79 -1.90 -7.41
N SER A 97 -6.66 -2.20 -8.37
CA SER A 97 -7.43 -1.21 -9.13
C SER A 97 -8.88 -1.67 -9.28
N SER A 98 -9.81 -0.80 -8.91
CA SER A 98 -11.25 -1.00 -9.03
C SER A 98 -11.71 -1.06 -10.48
N THR A 99 -10.90 -0.61 -11.44
CA THR A 99 -11.20 -0.88 -12.86
C THR A 99 -10.86 -2.30 -13.29
N GLY A 100 -10.30 -3.14 -12.43
CA GLY A 100 -10.38 -4.59 -12.58
C GLY A 100 -9.05 -5.36 -12.60
N ALA A 101 -7.99 -4.85 -11.98
CA ALA A 101 -6.70 -5.54 -11.96
C ALA A 101 -5.94 -5.41 -10.64
N THR A 102 -5.04 -6.37 -10.42
CA THR A 102 -4.05 -6.38 -9.33
C THR A 102 -2.68 -6.63 -9.95
N CYS A 103 -1.63 -5.95 -9.49
CA CYS A 103 -0.26 -6.25 -9.90
C CYS A 103 0.76 -6.11 -8.75
N LEU A 104 1.93 -6.74 -8.93
CA LEU A 104 3.10 -6.56 -8.08
C LEU A 104 4.16 -5.78 -8.85
N LEU A 105 4.49 -4.59 -8.38
CA LEU A 105 5.45 -3.68 -9.00
C LEU A 105 6.78 -3.68 -8.25
N ASN A 106 7.89 -3.89 -8.96
CA ASN A 106 9.23 -3.69 -8.43
C ASN A 106 9.62 -2.21 -8.47
N ILE A 107 10.17 -1.70 -7.37
CA ILE A 107 10.44 -0.26 -7.21
C ILE A 107 11.69 0.16 -7.97
N ALA A 108 12.70 -0.71 -7.99
CA ALA A 108 14.00 -0.39 -8.58
C ALA A 108 13.87 -0.12 -10.08
N ASP A 109 13.17 -0.98 -10.81
CA ASP A 109 13.12 -0.99 -12.27
C ASP A 109 11.71 -0.79 -12.85
N LYS A 110 10.70 -0.55 -12.00
CA LYS A 110 9.28 -0.42 -12.39
C LYS A 110 8.75 -1.65 -13.16
N LYS A 111 9.34 -2.82 -12.92
CA LYS A 111 8.91 -4.07 -13.53
C LYS A 111 7.65 -4.61 -12.86
N ILE A 112 6.66 -4.98 -13.65
CA ILE A 112 5.48 -5.73 -13.20
C ILE A 112 5.87 -7.21 -13.14
N GLU A 113 5.89 -7.77 -11.93
CA GLU A 113 6.31 -9.15 -11.66
C GLU A 113 5.15 -10.12 -11.46
N PHE A 114 3.95 -9.61 -11.25
CA PHE A 114 2.70 -10.37 -11.21
C PHE A 114 1.56 -9.46 -11.67
N TYR A 115 0.55 -10.04 -12.33
CA TYR A 115 -0.68 -9.34 -12.67
C TYR A 115 -1.85 -10.32 -12.77
N ALA A 116 -3.07 -9.86 -12.48
CA ALA A 116 -4.29 -10.63 -12.67
C ALA A 116 -5.50 -9.71 -12.91
N LYS A 117 -6.49 -10.20 -13.68
CA LYS A 117 -7.81 -9.57 -13.81
C LYS A 117 -8.60 -9.86 -12.54
N THR A 118 -8.75 -8.86 -11.69
CA THR A 118 -9.40 -8.95 -10.37
C THR A 118 -10.55 -7.95 -10.32
N PRO A 119 -11.82 -8.40 -10.43
CA PRO A 119 -12.94 -7.50 -10.68
C PRO A 119 -13.20 -6.54 -9.50
N MET A 120 -13.03 -5.25 -9.74
CA MET A 120 -13.24 -4.22 -8.71
C MET A 120 -12.42 -4.46 -7.43
N ALA A 121 -11.12 -4.73 -7.58
CA ALA A 121 -10.24 -5.03 -6.47
C ALA A 121 -9.92 -3.77 -5.64
N HIS A 122 -10.18 -3.83 -4.33
CA HIS A 122 -9.92 -2.72 -3.39
C HIS A 122 -8.84 -3.03 -2.36
N SER A 123 -8.48 -4.30 -2.18
CA SER A 123 -7.36 -4.65 -1.32
C SER A 123 -6.75 -6.01 -1.64
N ALA A 124 -5.45 -6.15 -1.39
CA ALA A 124 -4.75 -7.42 -1.52
C ALA A 124 -3.65 -7.56 -0.46
N ASP A 125 -3.18 -8.79 -0.20
CA ASP A 125 -2.00 -9.02 0.63
C ASP A 125 -1.23 -10.28 0.21
N ILE A 126 0.05 -10.34 0.60
CA ILE A 126 0.94 -11.47 0.34
C ILE A 126 0.83 -12.50 1.47
N LEU A 127 0.67 -13.76 1.08
CA LEU A 127 0.61 -14.90 2.00
C LEU A 127 1.84 -15.81 1.82
N PRO A 128 2.16 -16.66 2.81
CA PRO A 128 3.23 -17.64 2.71
C PRO A 128 3.06 -18.55 1.49
N GLY A 129 4.17 -18.94 0.87
CA GLY A 129 4.15 -19.78 -0.33
C GLY A 129 3.96 -19.02 -1.64
N LYS A 130 4.30 -17.72 -1.69
CA LYS A 130 4.18 -16.86 -2.87
C LYS A 130 2.74 -16.67 -3.34
N LEU A 131 1.83 -16.56 -2.38
CA LEU A 131 0.41 -16.39 -2.63
C LEU A 131 0.00 -14.91 -2.53
N VAL A 132 -1.04 -14.54 -3.27
CA VAL A 132 -1.70 -13.22 -3.19
C VAL A 132 -3.18 -13.44 -2.92
N ALA A 133 -3.70 -12.91 -1.82
CA ALA A 133 -5.13 -12.83 -1.58
C ALA A 133 -5.65 -11.47 -2.05
N VAL A 134 -6.80 -11.44 -2.72
CA VAL A 134 -7.41 -10.23 -3.28
C VAL A 134 -8.88 -10.16 -2.87
N ALA A 135 -9.30 -9.04 -2.31
CA ALA A 135 -10.70 -8.71 -2.03
C ALA A 135 -11.28 -7.88 -3.19
N ASN A 136 -12.27 -8.49 -3.85
CA ASN A 136 -13.01 -7.93 -4.97
C ASN A 136 -14.37 -7.42 -4.49
N SER A 137 -14.69 -6.18 -4.85
CA SER A 137 -15.89 -5.48 -4.41
C SER A 137 -17.06 -5.66 -5.40
N THR A 138 -18.02 -4.74 -5.37
CA THR A 138 -19.35 -4.84 -6.00
C THR A 138 -19.31 -4.81 -7.53
N HIS A 139 -18.99 -5.95 -8.13
CA HIS A 139 -18.99 -6.18 -9.57
C HIS A 139 -19.67 -7.51 -9.92
N PRO A 140 -20.31 -7.69 -11.08
CA PRO A 140 -20.96 -8.95 -11.46
C PRO A 140 -20.07 -10.20 -11.40
N LYS A 141 -18.75 -10.00 -11.59
CA LYS A 141 -17.71 -11.06 -11.44
C LYS A 141 -16.93 -10.98 -10.12
N GLY A 142 -17.16 -9.93 -9.34
CA GLY A 142 -16.49 -9.65 -8.06
C GLY A 142 -17.26 -10.25 -6.88
N ASN A 143 -17.41 -9.45 -5.82
CA ASN A 143 -17.96 -9.89 -4.53
C ASN A 143 -17.31 -11.20 -4.06
N SER A 144 -15.98 -11.20 -4.08
CA SER A 144 -15.19 -12.40 -3.84
C SER A 144 -13.91 -12.12 -3.09
N LEU A 145 -13.49 -13.12 -2.31
CA LEU A 145 -12.11 -13.30 -1.90
C LEU A 145 -11.48 -14.29 -2.85
N GLU A 146 -10.38 -13.92 -3.49
CA GLU A 146 -9.67 -14.78 -4.44
C GLU A 146 -8.21 -14.95 -4.04
N LEU A 147 -7.64 -16.11 -4.35
CA LEU A 147 -6.25 -16.44 -4.07
C LEU A 147 -5.52 -16.77 -5.38
N TYR A 148 -4.30 -16.26 -5.53
CA TYR A 148 -3.47 -16.43 -6.71
C TYR A 148 -2.06 -16.89 -6.31
N GLN A 149 -1.37 -17.58 -7.21
CA GLN A 149 0.07 -17.83 -7.11
C GLN A 149 0.83 -16.75 -7.89
N LEU A 150 1.89 -16.19 -7.32
CA LEU A 150 2.68 -15.15 -7.97
C LEU A 150 3.36 -15.63 -9.27
N ASP A 151 3.62 -16.93 -9.41
CA ASP A 151 4.23 -17.52 -10.60
C ASP A 151 3.22 -17.98 -11.67
N GLN A 152 1.92 -17.86 -11.40
CA GLN A 152 0.83 -18.21 -12.31
C GLN A 152 -0.17 -17.05 -12.37
N PRO A 153 0.15 -15.96 -13.09
CA PRO A 153 -0.72 -14.81 -13.22
C PRO A 153 -2.09 -15.19 -13.79
N GLU A 154 -3.08 -14.33 -13.53
CA GLU A 154 -4.46 -14.42 -14.06
C GLU A 154 -5.32 -15.63 -13.62
N LYS A 155 -4.74 -16.66 -13.00
CA LYS A 155 -5.47 -17.88 -12.61
C LYS A 155 -5.75 -17.89 -11.10
N PRO A 156 -7.00 -17.64 -10.65
CA PRO A 156 -7.34 -17.85 -9.25
C PRO A 156 -7.30 -19.34 -8.93
N ILE A 157 -6.62 -19.69 -7.84
CA ILE A 157 -6.51 -21.07 -7.34
C ILE A 157 -7.56 -21.37 -6.26
N TYR A 158 -8.18 -20.34 -5.70
CA TYR A 158 -9.27 -20.43 -4.74
C TYR A 158 -10.16 -19.19 -4.87
N LYS A 159 -11.46 -19.38 -4.58
CA LYS A 159 -12.45 -18.31 -4.54
C LYS A 159 -13.47 -18.60 -3.44
N ASP A 160 -13.80 -17.58 -2.67
CA ASP A 160 -14.93 -17.55 -1.74
C ASP A 160 -15.79 -16.31 -2.02
N THR A 161 -17.05 -16.35 -1.59
CA THR A 161 -17.96 -15.20 -1.64
C THR A 161 -17.54 -14.15 -0.61
N LEU A 162 -17.58 -12.88 -0.98
CA LEU A 162 -17.29 -11.76 -0.08
C LEU A 162 -18.00 -10.52 -0.62
N TYR A 163 -19.14 -10.15 -0.06
CA TYR A 163 -19.85 -8.96 -0.53
C TYR A 163 -19.07 -7.68 -0.18
N SER A 164 -18.82 -6.83 -1.19
CA SER A 164 -18.14 -5.55 -1.04
C SER A 164 -16.78 -5.65 -0.32
N GLY A 165 -15.88 -6.51 -0.81
CA GLY A 165 -14.55 -6.68 -0.24
C GLY A 165 -13.66 -5.43 -0.33
N HIS A 166 -13.11 -4.97 0.79
CA HIS A 166 -12.34 -3.71 0.88
C HIS A 166 -11.04 -3.77 1.70
N GLY A 167 -10.76 -4.89 2.37
CA GLY A 167 -9.56 -5.03 3.20
C GLY A 167 -9.06 -6.47 3.26
N VAL A 168 -7.75 -6.65 3.14
CA VAL A 168 -7.07 -7.95 3.26
C VAL A 168 -5.79 -7.75 4.07
N ILE A 169 -5.62 -8.47 5.18
CA ILE A 169 -4.40 -8.43 6.00
C ILE A 169 -3.99 -9.84 6.42
N TRP A 170 -2.77 -10.25 6.08
CA TRP A 170 -2.16 -11.47 6.58
C TRP A 170 -1.44 -11.21 7.91
N ASN A 171 -1.80 -11.99 8.92
CA ASN A 171 -1.13 -11.98 10.21
C ASN A 171 -0.15 -13.15 10.29
N ASN A 172 1.15 -12.86 10.16
CA ASN A 172 2.18 -13.89 10.15
C ASN A 172 2.37 -14.57 11.52
N ARG A 173 2.12 -13.91 12.65
CA ARG A 173 2.22 -14.58 13.96
C ARG A 173 1.11 -15.61 14.12
N LEU A 174 -0.12 -15.24 13.75
CA LEU A 174 -1.29 -16.09 13.95
C LEU A 174 -1.54 -17.07 12.80
N GLN A 175 -0.84 -16.92 11.68
CA GLN A 175 -1.07 -17.66 10.43
C GLN A 175 -2.55 -17.56 9.98
N GLN A 176 -3.09 -16.34 10.04
CA GLN A 176 -4.48 -16.05 9.73
C GLN A 176 -4.59 -14.88 8.75
N LEU A 177 -5.55 -14.99 7.83
CA LEU A 177 -5.93 -13.92 6.92
C LEU A 177 -7.20 -13.24 7.45
N PHE A 178 -7.16 -11.93 7.61
CA PHE A 178 -8.32 -11.12 7.95
C PHE A 178 -8.83 -10.41 6.71
N VAL A 179 -10.14 -10.47 6.47
CA VAL A 179 -10.76 -9.96 5.24
C VAL A 179 -12.00 -9.16 5.61
N LEU A 180 -12.05 -7.90 5.18
CA LEU A 180 -13.14 -6.97 5.44
C LEU A 180 -14.09 -6.94 4.24
N GLY A 181 -15.35 -7.28 4.47
CA GLY A 181 -16.46 -7.11 3.54
C GLY A 181 -17.30 -5.86 3.84
N TYR A 182 -18.54 -5.85 3.32
CA TYR A 182 -19.49 -4.75 3.52
C TYR A 182 -19.79 -4.49 4.99
N ASP A 183 -20.17 -5.53 5.73
CA ASP A 183 -20.64 -5.44 7.11
C ASP A 183 -20.03 -6.54 8.00
N ASP A 184 -19.04 -7.27 7.50
CA ASP A 184 -18.38 -8.36 8.20
C ASP A 184 -16.85 -8.28 8.13
N LEU A 185 -16.21 -8.77 9.18
CA LEU A 185 -14.80 -9.09 9.23
C LEU A 185 -14.67 -10.61 9.34
N ARG A 186 -14.03 -11.20 8.35
CA ARG A 186 -13.82 -12.64 8.25
C ARG A 186 -12.39 -13.00 8.60
N THR A 187 -12.22 -14.17 9.19
CA THR A 187 -10.91 -14.76 9.49
C THR A 187 -10.80 -16.08 8.76
N TYR A 188 -9.72 -16.26 8.01
CA TYR A 188 -9.39 -17.49 7.31
C TYR A 188 -8.05 -18.05 7.80
N LYS A 189 -7.88 -19.36 7.66
CA LYS A 189 -6.58 -20.03 7.72
C LYS A 189 -6.17 -20.50 6.34
N LEU A 190 -4.88 -20.38 6.03
CA LEU A 190 -4.30 -21.02 4.85
C LEU A 190 -4.18 -22.53 5.14
N THR A 191 -4.60 -23.37 4.20
CA THR A 191 -4.43 -24.82 4.33
C THR A 191 -2.96 -25.22 4.23
N ASP A 192 -2.58 -26.37 4.80
CA ASP A 192 -1.19 -26.85 4.76
C ASP A 192 -0.67 -27.04 3.33
N ALA A 193 -1.57 -27.44 2.42
CA ALA A 193 -1.27 -27.57 0.99
C ALA A 193 -1.02 -26.21 0.30
N LYS A 194 -1.32 -25.08 0.96
CA LYS A 194 -1.21 -23.71 0.43
C LYS A 194 -1.93 -23.51 -0.89
N LYS A 195 -3.11 -24.12 -1.02
CA LYS A 195 -3.94 -24.06 -2.24
C LYS A 195 -5.33 -23.49 -1.99
N SER A 196 -5.72 -23.29 -0.74
CA SER A 196 -7.07 -22.85 -0.37
C SER A 196 -7.08 -22.18 1.00
N LEU A 197 -8.18 -21.48 1.28
CA LEU A 197 -8.46 -20.88 2.57
C LEU A 197 -9.63 -21.61 3.24
N THR A 198 -9.56 -21.75 4.56
CA THR A 198 -10.67 -22.24 5.39
C THR A 198 -11.21 -21.08 6.21
N LEU A 199 -12.49 -20.76 6.04
CA LEU A 199 -13.18 -19.77 6.88
C LEU A 199 -13.25 -20.28 8.32
N VAL A 200 -12.75 -19.49 9.26
CA VAL A 200 -12.69 -19.82 10.68
C VAL A 200 -13.73 -19.05 11.48
N ASN A 201 -13.95 -17.78 11.12
CA ASN A 201 -14.85 -16.92 11.85
C ASN A 201 -15.39 -15.81 10.95
N THR A 202 -16.61 -15.39 11.22
CA THR A 202 -17.22 -14.18 10.68
C THR A 202 -17.80 -13.40 11.84
N ILE A 203 -17.46 -12.12 11.95
CA ILE A 203 -18.05 -11.21 12.93
C ILE A 203 -18.59 -9.98 12.21
N LYS A 204 -19.76 -9.48 12.62
CA LYS A 204 -20.29 -8.23 12.08
C LYS A 204 -19.46 -7.07 12.59
N ILE A 205 -19.11 -6.13 11.70
CA ILE A 205 -18.52 -4.87 12.12
C ILE A 205 -19.62 -3.97 12.73
N PRO A 206 -19.30 -2.95 13.53
CA PRO A 206 -20.30 -2.09 14.18
C PRO A 206 -21.12 -1.20 13.24
N GLY A 207 -20.84 -1.24 11.94
CA GLY A 207 -21.50 -0.45 10.90
C GLY A 207 -21.52 -1.17 9.56
N GLN A 208 -21.63 -0.41 8.47
CA GLN A 208 -21.69 -0.94 7.11
C GLN A 208 -20.78 -0.15 6.17
N GLY A 209 -20.49 -0.72 5.01
CA GLY A 209 -19.58 -0.14 4.03
C GLY A 209 -18.15 -0.12 4.53
N GLY A 210 -17.60 -1.29 4.86
CA GLY A 210 -16.16 -1.43 5.13
C GLY A 210 -15.33 -0.75 4.03
N HIS A 211 -14.31 0.00 4.43
CA HIS A 211 -13.50 0.83 3.52
C HIS A 211 -12.02 0.54 3.65
N ASP A 212 -11.54 0.32 4.88
CA ASP A 212 -10.14 -0.01 5.09
C ASP A 212 -9.91 -0.98 6.24
N LEU A 213 -8.88 -1.81 6.06
CA LEU A 213 -8.36 -2.71 7.07
C LEU A 213 -6.84 -2.55 7.12
N SER A 214 -6.32 -2.16 8.29
CA SER A 214 -4.89 -2.04 8.51
C SER A 214 -4.47 -2.68 9.82
N ARG A 215 -3.18 -2.99 9.91
CA ARG A 215 -2.59 -3.65 11.07
C ARG A 215 -2.09 -2.60 12.05
N ILE A 216 -2.40 -2.77 13.33
CA ILE A 216 -1.74 -2.01 14.42
C ILE A 216 -0.56 -2.81 14.95
N ASP A 217 -0.80 -4.08 15.28
CA ASP A 217 0.20 -5.04 15.75
C ASP A 217 -0.26 -6.49 15.48
N ASP A 218 0.37 -7.49 16.10
CA ASP A 218 -0.01 -8.90 15.94
C ASP A 218 -1.40 -9.26 16.52
N ASN A 219 -1.97 -8.43 17.39
CA ASN A 219 -3.19 -8.72 18.13
C ASN A 219 -4.34 -7.74 17.83
N ARG A 220 -4.07 -6.66 17.11
CA ARG A 220 -5.05 -5.61 16.85
C ARG A 220 -5.02 -5.13 15.40
N LEU A 221 -6.22 -4.90 14.86
CA LEU A 221 -6.45 -4.32 13.54
C LEU A 221 -7.20 -3.00 13.70
N LEU A 222 -7.04 -2.11 12.72
CA LEU A 222 -7.84 -0.92 12.52
C LEU A 222 -8.82 -1.17 11.38
N VAL A 223 -10.08 -0.83 11.59
CA VAL A 223 -11.17 -1.02 10.63
C VAL A 223 -11.88 0.31 10.43
N SER A 224 -11.97 0.80 9.20
CA SER A 224 -12.91 1.88 8.85
C SER A 224 -14.12 1.34 8.11
N PHE A 225 -15.25 1.97 8.37
CA PHE A 225 -16.51 1.79 7.65
C PHE A 225 -17.12 3.17 7.38
N THR A 226 -18.34 3.24 6.81
CA THR A 226 -18.94 4.49 6.33
C THR A 226 -18.92 5.60 7.37
N ASP A 227 -19.29 5.27 8.62
CA ASP A 227 -19.56 6.23 9.69
C ASP A 227 -18.68 6.00 10.93
N GLY A 228 -17.47 5.46 10.77
CA GLY A 228 -16.56 5.36 11.89
C GLY A 228 -15.30 4.54 11.67
N VAL A 229 -14.46 4.59 12.70
CA VAL A 229 -13.22 3.81 12.81
C VAL A 229 -13.17 3.10 14.15
N VAL A 230 -12.83 1.80 14.12
CA VAL A 230 -12.74 0.96 15.32
C VAL A 230 -11.41 0.20 15.35
N ILE A 231 -10.95 -0.10 16.55
CA ILE A 231 -9.91 -1.09 16.80
C ILE A 231 -10.60 -2.45 16.99
N PHE A 232 -10.16 -3.45 16.24
CA PHE A 232 -10.54 -4.83 16.45
C PHE A 232 -9.46 -5.57 17.25
N SER A 233 -9.82 -6.04 18.45
CA SER A 233 -8.99 -6.91 19.28
C SER A 233 -9.17 -8.37 18.83
N ILE A 234 -8.14 -8.98 18.25
CA ILE A 234 -8.23 -10.31 17.63
C ILE A 234 -8.57 -11.40 18.65
N LYS A 235 -7.89 -11.39 19.80
CA LYS A 235 -8.09 -12.40 20.86
C LYS A 235 -9.49 -12.29 21.48
N GLU A 236 -9.92 -11.07 21.78
CA GLU A 236 -11.20 -10.78 22.45
C GLU A 236 -12.38 -10.79 21.47
N ARG A 237 -12.09 -10.72 20.16
CA ARG A 237 -13.09 -10.58 19.08
C ARG A 237 -14.04 -9.41 19.32
N LYS A 238 -13.48 -8.30 19.78
CA LYS A 238 -14.21 -7.11 20.19
C LYS A 238 -13.81 -5.93 19.34
N PHE A 239 -14.77 -5.05 19.07
CA PHE A 239 -14.54 -3.74 18.48
C PHE A 239 -14.65 -2.66 19.56
N ASP A 240 -13.65 -1.79 19.62
CA ASP A 240 -13.65 -0.59 20.45
C ASP A 240 -13.53 0.64 19.54
N PRO A 241 -14.29 1.73 19.79
CA PRO A 241 -14.16 2.96 19.04
C PRO A 241 -12.70 3.46 19.02
N PHE A 242 -12.21 3.84 17.85
CA PHE A 242 -10.90 4.47 17.74
C PHE A 242 -11.07 5.98 17.95
N SER A 243 -10.94 6.43 19.19
CA SER A 243 -11.24 7.81 19.60
C SER A 243 -10.73 8.92 18.67
N PRO A 244 -9.53 8.85 18.05
CA PRO A 244 -9.08 9.88 17.12
C PRO A 244 -9.97 10.11 15.89
N LEU A 245 -10.74 9.10 15.47
CA LEU A 245 -11.59 9.12 14.27
C LEU A 245 -12.94 8.40 14.49
N ALA A 246 -13.43 8.31 15.73
CA ALA A 246 -14.60 7.51 16.07
C ALA A 246 -15.86 7.98 15.31
N ASP A 247 -16.04 9.30 15.19
CA ASP A 247 -17.17 9.94 14.50
C ASP A 247 -16.79 10.45 13.10
N ALA A 248 -15.65 10.00 12.56
CA ALA A 248 -15.19 10.43 11.24
C ALA A 248 -15.87 9.62 10.14
N HIS A 249 -16.52 10.31 9.21
CA HIS A 249 -17.17 9.70 8.06
C HIS A 249 -16.23 9.56 6.86
N HIS A 250 -16.49 8.54 6.03
CA HIS A 250 -15.84 8.34 4.74
C HIS A 250 -14.31 8.29 4.78
N ILE A 251 -13.77 7.72 5.85
CA ILE A 251 -12.34 7.39 5.96
C ILE A 251 -11.98 6.30 4.94
N LYS A 252 -11.10 6.63 4.00
CA LYS A 252 -10.73 5.75 2.88
C LYS A 252 -9.46 4.94 3.14
N SER A 253 -8.55 5.45 3.97
CA SER A 253 -7.44 4.66 4.50
C SER A 253 -7.00 5.13 5.88
N ILE A 254 -6.50 4.20 6.70
CA ILE A 254 -6.02 4.46 8.07
C ILE A 254 -4.77 3.66 8.39
N ASN A 255 -3.81 4.29 9.06
CA ASN A 255 -2.58 3.68 9.54
C ASN A 255 -2.27 4.30 10.91
N TRP A 256 -2.07 3.48 11.95
CA TRP A 256 -1.75 4.01 13.27
C TRP A 256 -0.62 3.22 13.92
N ASN A 257 0.45 3.94 14.24
CA ASN A 257 1.54 3.42 15.03
C ASN A 257 1.29 3.76 16.50
N ALA A 258 0.81 2.77 17.26
CA ALA A 258 0.49 2.93 18.68
C ALA A 258 1.70 3.30 19.56
N LYS A 259 2.93 2.93 19.17
CA LYS A 259 4.15 3.17 19.99
C LYS A 259 4.53 4.64 20.04
N ILE A 260 4.37 5.35 18.92
CA ILE A 260 4.68 6.78 18.80
C ILE A 260 3.40 7.63 18.68
N ASN A 261 2.24 7.00 18.85
CA ASN A 261 0.91 7.60 18.69
C ASN A 261 0.75 8.40 17.38
N ARG A 262 1.28 7.88 16.26
CA ARG A 262 1.24 8.56 14.96
C ARG A 262 0.14 7.96 14.09
N LEU A 263 -0.82 8.79 13.70
CA LEU A 263 -1.93 8.43 12.79
C LEU A 263 -1.64 9.02 11.41
N ILE A 264 -1.87 8.26 10.34
CA ILE A 264 -1.82 8.71 8.95
C ILE A 264 -3.05 8.18 8.24
N TYR A 265 -3.85 9.05 7.62
CA TYR A 265 -5.13 8.66 7.04
C TYR A 265 -5.55 9.53 5.87
N THR A 266 -6.53 9.04 5.12
CA THR A 266 -7.23 9.77 4.06
C THR A 266 -8.72 9.71 4.33
N LYS A 267 -9.41 10.80 4.01
CA LYS A 267 -10.87 10.89 4.07
C LYS A 267 -11.35 11.45 2.74
N ALA A 268 -12.47 10.98 2.23
CA ALA A 268 -13.02 11.57 1.02
C ALA A 268 -13.52 13.00 1.31
N GLU A 269 -13.23 13.93 0.42
CA GLU A 269 -13.61 15.35 0.55
C GLU A 269 -14.42 15.88 -0.63
N GLU A 270 -14.27 15.29 -1.82
CA GLU A 270 -15.07 15.66 -2.98
C GLU A 270 -16.10 14.59 -3.35
N SER A 271 -15.68 13.33 -3.47
CA SER A 271 -16.57 12.21 -3.79
C SER A 271 -16.08 10.95 -3.10
N TRP A 272 -15.38 10.08 -3.81
CA TRP A 272 -14.68 8.93 -3.25
C TRP A 272 -13.22 9.24 -2.90
N TRP A 273 -12.71 10.42 -3.27
CA TRP A 273 -11.29 10.80 -3.23
C TRP A 273 -11.03 12.13 -2.50
N THR A 274 -9.76 12.45 -2.31
CA THR A 274 -9.23 13.70 -1.73
C THR A 274 -7.92 14.12 -2.39
N ASN A 275 -7.48 15.35 -2.19
CA ASN A 275 -6.11 15.79 -2.49
C ASN A 275 -5.19 15.78 -1.25
N ASN A 276 -5.69 15.36 -0.08
CA ASN A 276 -5.02 15.53 1.20
C ASN A 276 -4.71 14.17 1.86
N ILE A 277 -3.50 14.07 2.40
CA ILE A 277 -3.13 13.05 3.39
C ILE A 277 -2.99 13.75 4.73
N TYR A 278 -3.62 13.23 5.77
CA TYR A 278 -3.58 13.79 7.12
C TYR A 278 -2.69 12.94 8.00
N ALA A 279 -1.93 13.58 8.89
CA ALA A 279 -1.20 12.92 9.94
C ALA A 279 -1.29 13.68 11.27
N THR A 280 -1.20 12.93 12.36
CA THR A 280 -1.11 13.48 13.73
C THR A 280 0.19 13.04 14.38
N ASN A 281 0.69 13.84 15.32
CA ASN A 281 1.95 13.62 16.06
C ASN A 281 3.18 13.41 15.13
N PRO A 282 3.68 14.49 14.49
CA PRO A 282 3.16 15.86 14.52
C PRO A 282 1.95 16.06 13.61
N ASN A 283 1.15 17.10 13.86
CA ASN A 283 0.06 17.47 12.97
C ASN A 283 0.63 17.91 11.62
N GLN A 284 0.22 17.22 10.57
CA GLN A 284 0.69 17.47 9.21
C GLN A 284 -0.42 17.17 8.22
N LYS A 285 -0.47 17.95 7.14
CA LYS A 285 -1.33 17.70 5.99
C LYS A 285 -0.50 17.80 4.73
N VAL A 286 -0.39 16.71 3.97
CA VAL A 286 0.32 16.70 2.68
C VAL A 286 -0.71 16.89 1.56
N TYR A 287 -0.55 17.95 0.76
CA TYR A 287 -1.48 18.31 -0.33
C TYR A 287 -0.92 17.94 -1.72
N ILE A 288 -1.65 17.10 -2.46
CA ILE A 288 -1.25 16.58 -3.77
C ILE A 288 -2.40 16.81 -4.77
N PRO A 289 -2.47 17.98 -5.41
CA PRO A 289 -3.58 18.33 -6.32
C PRO A 289 -3.55 17.58 -7.66
N THR A 290 -2.46 16.85 -7.95
CA THR A 290 -2.25 16.16 -9.23
C THR A 290 -2.75 14.71 -9.22
N LEU A 291 -3.40 14.30 -8.13
CA LEU A 291 -3.85 12.95 -7.87
C LEU A 291 -5.20 12.96 -7.16
N LYS A 292 -6.22 12.31 -7.74
CA LYS A 292 -7.42 11.97 -6.99
C LYS A 292 -7.10 10.81 -6.05
N LEU A 293 -6.58 11.16 -4.88
CA LEU A 293 -6.01 10.23 -3.93
C LEU A 293 -7.12 9.44 -3.22
N TYR A 294 -6.91 8.13 -3.11
CA TYR A 294 -7.82 7.22 -2.43
C TYR A 294 -7.23 6.67 -1.13
N LYS A 295 -6.16 5.85 -1.21
CA LYS A 295 -5.49 5.27 -0.04
C LYS A 295 -4.03 5.69 0.11
N VAL A 296 -3.59 5.71 1.37
CA VAL A 296 -2.19 5.83 1.77
C VAL A 296 -1.79 4.67 2.68
N ARG A 297 -0.55 4.20 2.52
CA ARG A 297 0.11 3.20 3.37
C ARG A 297 1.41 3.76 3.92
N VAL A 298 1.82 3.27 5.09
CA VAL A 298 3.08 3.65 5.75
C VAL A 298 4.06 2.50 5.67
N CYS A 299 5.32 2.81 5.36
CA CYS A 299 6.40 1.81 5.38
C CYS A 299 6.98 1.71 6.80
N ASP A 300 6.84 0.54 7.43
CA ASP A 300 7.39 0.24 8.76
C ASP A 300 8.75 -0.51 8.74
#